data_AF-A0AAJ4A2S1-F1
#
_entry.id   AF-A0AAJ4A2S1-F1
#
_cell.length_a   1.000
_cell.length_b   1.000
_cell.length_c   1.000
_cell.angle_alpha   90.00
_cell.angle_beta   90.00
_cell.angle_gamma   90.00
#
_symmetry.space_group_name_H-M   'P 1'
#
loop_
_entity.id
_entity.type
_entity.pdbx_description
1 polymer ?
#
loop_
_entity_poly.entity_id
_entity_poly.type
_entity_poly.pdbx_seq_one_letter_code
_entity_poly.pdbx_strand_id
1 'polypeptide(L)'
;MNKSIIFITLTLICSLSAREYVAPPTSSTRGSVPVISDEAMEKCVKIYNEAEWLGEKLNNTYVNQYDSAAVNNYNQKVNEHSRMINYFNQNCAGKQSYSAWKATQKLNGQR
;
A
#
# COMPACT_ATOMS: atom_id res chain seq x y z
N MET A 1 -2.69 3.00 -59.40
CA MET A 1 -3.53 2.67 -58.22
C MET A 1 -2.62 2.64 -57.01
N ASN A 2 -2.52 3.74 -56.28
CA ASN A 2 -1.60 3.87 -55.15
C ASN A 2 -2.31 3.37 -53.88
N LYS A 3 -1.86 2.25 -53.34
CA LYS A 3 -2.36 1.69 -52.08
C LYS A 3 -1.61 2.35 -50.93
N SER A 4 -2.22 3.35 -50.30
CA SER A 4 -1.71 3.92 -49.05
C SER A 4 -1.86 2.91 -47.92
N ILE A 5 -0.74 2.46 -47.36
CA ILE A 5 -0.70 1.61 -46.16
C ILE A 5 -0.69 2.55 -44.96
N ILE A 6 -1.79 2.57 -44.21
CA ILE A 6 -1.90 3.34 -42.96
C ILE A 6 -1.31 2.47 -41.84
N PHE A 7 -0.17 2.89 -41.30
CA PHE A 7 0.39 2.32 -40.07
C PHE A 7 -0.27 2.99 -38.86
N ILE A 8 -1.18 2.27 -38.19
CA ILE A 8 -1.77 2.72 -36.91
C ILE A 8 -0.84 2.25 -35.79
N THR A 9 -0.08 3.17 -35.21
CA THR A 9 0.70 2.93 -33.99
C THR A 9 -0.24 3.03 -32.78
N LEU A 10 -0.57 1.88 -32.19
CA LEU A 10 -1.35 1.80 -30.96
C LEU A 10 -0.46 2.20 -29.76
N THR A 11 -0.52 3.46 -29.35
CA THR A 11 0.10 3.91 -28.09
C THR A 11 -0.74 3.43 -26.92
N LEU A 12 -0.25 2.38 -26.23
CA LEU A 12 -0.83 1.91 -24.98
C LEU A 12 -0.53 2.97 -23.89
N ILE A 13 -1.50 3.85 -23.63
CA ILE A 13 -1.40 4.80 -22.51
C ILE A 13 -1.59 3.99 -21.23
N CYS A 14 -0.48 3.57 -20.62
CA CYS A 14 -0.52 2.97 -19.29
C CYS A 14 -0.72 4.11 -18.28
N SER A 15 -1.95 4.33 -17.84
CA SER A 15 -2.24 5.20 -16.71
C SER A 15 -1.68 4.56 -15.44
N LEU A 16 -0.42 4.85 -15.11
CA LEU A 16 0.16 4.58 -13.79
C LEU A 16 -0.54 5.51 -12.79
N SER A 17 -1.69 5.09 -12.27
CA SER A 17 -2.29 5.73 -11.11
C SER A 17 -1.33 5.54 -9.94
N ALA A 18 -0.59 6.60 -9.59
CA ALA A 18 0.24 6.59 -8.40
C ALA A 18 -0.65 6.43 -7.18
N ARG A 19 -0.49 5.34 -6.43
CA ARG A 19 -1.26 5.11 -5.21
C ARG A 19 -0.94 6.21 -4.19
N GLU A 20 -1.95 6.81 -3.58
CA GLU A 20 -1.77 7.86 -2.57
C GLU A 20 -1.71 7.25 -1.17
N TYR A 21 -0.81 7.76 -0.34
CA TYR A 21 -0.89 7.50 1.10
C TYR A 21 -2.15 8.16 1.63
N VAL A 22 -2.87 7.46 2.51
CA VAL A 22 -4.00 7.99 3.29
C VAL A 22 -3.76 7.76 4.78
N ALA A 23 -4.35 8.60 5.64
CA ALA A 23 -4.27 8.37 7.08
C ALA A 23 -5.01 7.07 7.46
N PRO A 24 -4.44 6.23 8.34
CA PRO A 24 -5.13 5.02 8.80
C PRO A 24 -6.41 5.39 9.56
N PRO A 25 -7.42 4.49 9.57
CA PRO A 25 -8.64 4.71 10.34
C PRO A 25 -8.32 4.86 11.82
N THR A 26 -8.93 5.86 12.46
CA THR A 26 -8.81 6.06 13.90
C THR A 26 -9.94 5.32 14.62
N SER A 27 -9.62 4.52 15.63
CA SER A 27 -10.64 3.91 16.49
C SER A 27 -11.14 4.94 17.50
N SER A 28 -12.46 5.13 17.57
CA SER A 28 -13.10 5.97 18.60
C SER A 28 -13.16 5.23 19.94
N THR A 29 -12.02 5.02 20.58
CA THR A 29 -12.00 4.48 21.94
C THR A 29 -12.40 5.57 22.94
N ARG A 30 -13.44 5.29 23.75
CA ARG A 30 -13.82 6.12 24.91
C ARG A 30 -12.76 5.94 26.00
N GLY A 31 -11.72 6.77 26.00
CA GLY A 31 -10.65 6.72 27.00
C GLY A 31 -9.43 7.56 26.62
N SER A 32 -8.46 7.67 27.53
CA SER A 32 -7.15 8.28 27.23
C SER A 32 -6.42 7.39 26.22
N VAL A 33 -6.22 7.92 25.01
CA VAL A 33 -5.56 7.21 23.92
C VAL A 33 -4.06 7.47 23.97
N PRO A 34 -3.20 6.44 23.90
CA PRO A 34 -1.76 6.64 23.83
C PRO A 34 -1.38 7.53 22.64
N VAL A 35 -0.62 8.59 22.91
CA VAL A 35 -0.09 9.49 21.87
C VAL A 35 1.29 9.02 21.44
N ILE A 36 1.56 9.01 20.13
CA ILE A 36 2.87 8.69 19.55
C ILE A 36 3.51 9.91 18.90
N SER A 37 4.83 9.86 18.70
CA SER A 37 5.57 10.92 18.02
C SER A 37 5.15 11.05 16.55
N ASP A 38 5.46 12.20 15.94
CA ASP A 38 5.19 12.45 14.53
C ASP A 38 5.93 11.47 13.62
N GLU A 39 7.18 11.12 13.95
CA GLU A 39 7.97 10.14 13.19
C GLU A 39 7.36 8.73 13.29
N ALA A 40 6.85 8.37 14.47
CA ALA A 40 6.15 7.10 14.65
C ALA A 40 4.84 7.09 13.85
N MET A 41 4.10 8.20 13.83
CA MET A 41 2.88 8.32 13.04
C MET A 41 3.15 8.25 11.53
N GLU A 42 4.23 8.88 11.04
CA GLU A 42 4.64 8.76 9.64
C GLU A 42 4.92 7.31 9.23
N LYS A 43 5.62 6.55 10.10
CA LYS A 43 5.81 5.10 9.89
C LYS A 43 4.49 4.35 9.89
N CYS A 44 3.55 4.71 10.76
CA CYS A 44 2.22 4.10 10.81
C CYS A 44 1.42 4.33 9.53
N VAL A 45 1.39 5.57 9.02
CA VAL A 45 0.77 5.90 7.73
C VAL A 45 1.41 5.09 6.61
N LYS A 46 2.75 5.05 6.56
CA LYS A 46 3.47 4.30 5.54
C LYS A 46 3.14 2.81 5.55
N ILE A 47 3.31 2.15 6.70
CA ILE A 47 3.07 0.70 6.84
C ILE A 47 1.62 0.34 6.56
N TYR A 48 0.65 1.15 7.01
CA TYR A 48 -0.76 0.93 6.71
C TYR A 48 -1.00 0.86 5.20
N ASN A 49 -0.57 1.90 4.47
CA ASN A 49 -0.81 1.97 3.03
C ASN A 49 -0.04 0.89 2.27
N GLU A 50 1.23 0.66 2.60
CA GLU A 50 2.02 -0.38 1.93
C GLU A 50 1.44 -1.78 2.18
N ALA A 51 0.89 -2.03 3.38
CA ALA A 51 0.21 -3.29 3.70
C ALA A 51 -1.06 -3.45 2.85
N GLU A 52 -1.94 -2.44 2.83
CA GLU A 52 -3.15 -2.44 1.99
C GLU A 52 -2.80 -2.70 0.52
N TRP A 53 -1.77 -2.02 0.03
CA TRP A 53 -1.30 -2.15 -1.34
C TRP A 53 -0.79 -3.55 -1.68
N LEU A 54 -0.06 -4.16 -0.76
CA LEU A 54 0.42 -5.53 -0.91
C LEU A 54 -0.73 -6.53 -0.81
N GLY A 55 -1.68 -6.32 0.10
CA GLY A 55 -2.90 -7.12 0.24
C GLY A 55 -3.74 -7.12 -1.03
N GLU A 56 -3.98 -5.95 -1.62
CA GLU A 56 -4.66 -5.82 -2.92
C GLU A 56 -3.90 -6.57 -4.02
N LYS A 57 -2.57 -6.45 -4.05
CA LYS A 57 -1.75 -7.14 -5.05
C LYS A 57 -1.84 -8.66 -4.88
N LEU A 58 -1.78 -9.15 -3.65
CA LEU A 58 -1.91 -10.58 -3.31
C LEU A 58 -3.28 -11.13 -3.71
N ASN A 59 -4.36 -10.39 -3.44
CA ASN A 59 -5.72 -10.78 -3.80
C ASN A 59 -5.95 -10.87 -5.32
N ASN A 60 -5.26 -10.05 -6.09
CA ASN A 60 -5.35 -10.02 -7.55
C ASN A 60 -4.30 -10.89 -8.26
N THR A 61 -3.40 -11.55 -7.52
CA THR A 61 -2.34 -12.37 -8.12
C THR A 61 -2.84 -13.79 -8.34
N TYR A 62 -2.85 -14.25 -9.59
CA TYR A 62 -2.97 -15.67 -9.91
C TYR A 62 -1.63 -16.37 -9.71
N VAL A 63 -1.64 -17.50 -9.01
CA VAL A 63 -0.45 -18.33 -8.74
C VAL A 63 -0.61 -19.69 -9.40
N ASN A 64 0.36 -20.07 -10.22
CA ASN A 64 0.44 -21.44 -10.69
C ASN A 64 0.89 -22.36 -9.55
N GLN A 65 -0.04 -23.13 -8.99
CA GLN A 65 0.20 -24.01 -7.85
C GLN A 65 1.20 -25.15 -8.14
N TYR A 66 1.47 -25.47 -9.41
CA TYR A 66 2.43 -26.49 -9.81
C TYR A 66 3.85 -25.94 -9.99
N ASP A 67 4.02 -24.62 -9.94
CA ASP A 67 5.32 -23.96 -9.95
C ASP A 67 5.72 -23.61 -8.52
N SER A 68 6.65 -24.37 -7.96
CA SER A 68 7.14 -24.18 -6.60
C SER A 68 7.80 -22.81 -6.41
N ALA A 69 8.45 -22.24 -7.43
CA ALA A 69 9.04 -20.92 -7.34
C ALA A 69 7.95 -19.84 -7.26
N ALA A 70 6.89 -19.96 -8.06
CA ALA A 70 5.75 -19.05 -8.01
C ALA A 70 5.04 -19.11 -6.65
N VAL A 71 4.78 -20.31 -6.13
CA VAL A 71 4.17 -20.52 -4.81
C VAL A 71 5.05 -19.95 -3.70
N ASN A 72 6.36 -20.21 -3.73
CA ASN A 72 7.29 -19.69 -2.73
C ASN A 72 7.34 -18.16 -2.74
N ASN A 73 7.36 -17.54 -3.93
CA ASN A 73 7.34 -16.08 -4.05
C ASN A 73 6.05 -15.46 -3.50
N TYR A 74 4.90 -16.08 -3.78
CA TYR A 74 3.62 -15.65 -3.22
C TYR A 74 3.61 -15.75 -1.69
N ASN A 75 4.03 -16.90 -1.15
CA ASN A 75 4.08 -17.12 0.30
C ASN A 75 5.02 -16.16 1.02
N GLN A 76 6.14 -15.78 0.41
CA GLN A 76 7.03 -14.75 0.95
C GLN A 76 6.32 -13.41 1.10
N LYS A 77 5.54 -12.98 0.10
CA LYS A 77 4.74 -11.74 0.16
C LYS A 77 3.61 -11.82 1.16
N VAL A 78 2.95 -12.99 1.31
CA VAL A 78 1.94 -13.21 2.36
C VAL A 78 2.57 -13.06 3.76
N ASN A 79 3.77 -13.58 3.96
CA ASN A 79 4.50 -13.43 5.21
C ASN A 79 4.90 -11.98 5.48
N GLU A 80 5.35 -11.25 4.46
CA GLU A 80 5.64 -9.82 4.54
C GLU A 80 4.39 -9.02 4.93
N HIS A 81 3.29 -9.22 4.21
CA HIS A 81 1.99 -8.60 4.52
C HIS A 81 1.58 -8.85 5.97
N SER A 82 1.70 -10.09 6.45
CA SER A 82 1.38 -10.45 7.83
C SER A 82 2.25 -9.73 8.85
N ARG A 83 3.55 -9.56 8.59
CA ARG A 83 4.46 -8.79 9.46
C ARG A 83 4.08 -7.32 9.52
N MET A 84 3.69 -6.73 8.39
CA MET A 84 3.27 -5.33 8.31
C MET A 84 1.99 -5.09 9.11
N ILE A 85 0.99 -5.97 8.94
CA ILE A 85 -0.27 -5.93 9.71
C ILE A 85 0.01 -6.08 11.21
N ASN A 86 0.85 -7.05 11.60
CA ASN A 86 1.20 -7.26 13.01
C ASN A 86 1.91 -6.04 13.60
N TYR A 87 2.86 -5.45 12.87
CA TYR A 87 3.53 -4.23 13.31
C TYR A 87 2.53 -3.09 13.49
N PHE A 88 1.65 -2.88 12.51
CA PHE A 88 0.62 -1.84 12.59
C PHE A 88 -0.29 -2.03 13.80
N ASN A 89 -0.81 -3.25 13.99
CA ASN A 89 -1.70 -3.55 15.12
C ASN A 89 -1.03 -3.32 16.47
N GLN A 90 0.27 -3.63 16.59
CA GLN A 90 0.98 -3.51 17.85
C GLN A 90 1.45 -2.08 18.14
N ASN A 91 1.85 -1.33 17.11
CA ASN A 91 2.54 -0.05 17.26
C ASN A 91 1.72 1.17 16.83
N CYS A 92 0.62 0.98 16.11
CA CYS A 92 -0.13 2.07 15.47
C CYS A 92 -1.62 2.04 15.81
N ALA A 93 -2.25 0.87 15.77
CA ALA A 93 -3.69 0.74 15.93
C ALA A 93 -4.15 1.34 17.28
N GLY A 94 -5.18 2.18 17.20
CA GLY A 94 -5.75 2.85 18.36
C GLY A 94 -4.81 3.83 19.07
N LYS A 95 -3.73 4.28 18.43
CA LYS A 95 -2.89 5.37 18.93
C LYS A 95 -3.23 6.67 18.22
N GLN A 96 -3.14 7.78 18.94
CA GLN A 96 -3.40 9.11 18.40
C GLN A 96 -2.10 9.82 18.07
N SER A 97 -2.13 10.63 17.02
CA SER A 97 -1.20 11.73 16.84
C SER A 97 -1.90 12.83 16.05
N TYR A 98 -1.60 14.08 16.39
CA TYR A 98 -2.08 15.26 15.66
C TYR A 98 -1.60 15.27 14.20
N SER A 99 -0.51 14.55 13.89
CA SER A 99 0.21 14.66 12.62
C SER A 99 -0.16 13.62 11.56
N ALA A 100 -1.15 12.75 11.76
CA ALA A 100 -1.50 11.72 10.76
C ALA A 100 -1.73 12.31 9.35
N TRP A 101 -2.51 13.39 9.25
CA TRP A 101 -2.72 14.10 7.99
C TRP A 101 -1.45 14.76 7.45
N LYS A 102 -0.62 15.34 8.32
CA LYS A 102 0.64 15.97 7.94
C LYS A 102 1.65 14.94 7.41
N ALA A 103 1.69 13.76 8.03
CA ALA A 103 2.47 12.62 7.56
C ALA A 103 2.00 12.16 6.17
N THR A 104 0.68 12.06 5.96
CA THR A 104 0.11 11.75 4.64
C THR A 104 0.55 12.75 3.58
N GLN A 105 0.45 14.05 3.84
CA GLN A 105 0.89 15.08 2.90
C GLN A 105 2.38 14.99 2.60
N LYS A 106 3.21 14.82 3.63
CA LYS A 106 4.65 14.69 3.49
C LYS A 106 4.99 13.48 2.61
N LEU A 107 4.41 12.31 2.88
CA LEU A 107 4.67 11.09 2.11
C LEU A 107 4.21 11.20 0.65
N ASN A 108 3.07 11.86 0.41
CA ASN A 108 2.58 12.11 -0.95
C ASN A 108 3.39 13.18 -1.70
N GLY A 109 3.94 14.17 -1.00
CA GLY A 109 4.80 15.20 -1.60
C GLY A 109 6.24 14.75 -1.87
N GLN A 110 6.65 13.59 -1.33
CA GLN A 110 7.96 12.97 -1.54
C GLN A 110 7.95 11.90 -2.65
N ARG A 111 6.81 11.67 -3.30
CA ARG A 111 6.64 10.72 -4.41
C ARG A 111 7.04 11.33 -5.74
#